data_AF-A0A7C5KI19-F1
#
_entry.id   AF-A0A7C5KI19-F1
#
_cell.length_a   1.000
_cell.length_b   1.000
_cell.length_c   1.000
_cell.angle_alpha   90.00
_cell.angle_beta   90.00
_cell.angle_gamma   90.00
#
_symmetry.space_group_name_H-M   'P 1'
#
loop_
_entity.id
_entity.type
_entity.pdbx_description
1 polymer ?
#
loop_
_entity_poly.entity_id
_entity_poly.type
_entity_poly.pdbx_seq_one_letter_code
_entity_poly.pdbx_strand_id
1 'polypeptide(L)'
;TSTFTAGSLSFTLTQRLIDSFDNDGNRVGTVLDQRYTITNLADAPNSFYLVRYLDGDLDFDQAIDDGGGRLTLGGNEILFETDAATGSAASTTFVGITGGVLGPGGLPPSTGGRYEISSFSGLRGRIQAGEILGDSIENDTDGDGFIDDAYDVTLALRSDIQLAAGETTTYVTQTLFGNAVPPAPGSSESLPLLPGNGEPPFVFEVTPPAPQQTIWLDPIVAVGFDYAVSGSSFFSVTAPSLATVNDPDGYEIQVFDGTSYVTLSLLLPGETYVFGGTGVDAFRIVGIDPALMLDPADQLAFPIGVSFVNTNPATVTLVPLTANYPPQNPSVPEPTMPLLLGLGLSGLALWRRRKRVN
;
A
#
# COMPACT_ATOMS: atom_id res chain seq x y z
N THR A 1 5.40 0.11 16.09
CA THR A 1 5.27 1.33 15.28
C THR A 1 6.23 2.37 15.79
N SER A 2 6.89 3.08 14.89
CA SER A 2 7.85 4.14 15.19
C SER A 2 7.52 5.38 14.35
N THR A 3 7.77 6.58 14.87
CA THR A 3 7.55 7.83 14.13
C THR A 3 8.81 8.69 14.14
N PHE A 4 9.11 9.35 13.03
CA PHE A 4 10.25 10.25 12.90
C PHE A 4 10.05 11.27 11.78
N THR A 5 10.89 12.31 11.73
CA THR A 5 10.86 13.33 10.68
C THR A 5 12.24 13.46 10.04
N ALA A 6 12.27 13.73 8.73
CA ALA A 6 13.49 14.09 8.02
C ALA A 6 13.20 15.24 7.05
N GLY A 7 13.84 16.39 7.27
CA GLY A 7 13.48 17.61 6.54
C GLY A 7 12.01 17.99 6.76
N SER A 8 11.26 18.16 5.66
CA SER A 8 9.81 18.43 5.70
C SER A 8 8.95 17.16 5.54
N LEU A 9 9.52 15.97 5.76
CA LEU A 9 8.79 14.71 5.67
C LEU A 9 8.54 14.14 7.07
N SER A 10 7.32 13.66 7.31
CA SER A 10 6.95 12.85 8.47
C SER A 10 6.83 11.39 8.06
N PHE A 11 7.35 10.49 8.89
CA PHE A 11 7.32 9.05 8.66
C PHE A 11 6.67 8.34 9.85
N THR A 12 5.79 7.41 9.55
CA THR A 12 5.31 6.38 10.48
C THR A 12 5.70 5.01 9.93
N LEU A 13 6.53 4.28 10.68
CA LEU A 13 6.96 2.94 10.34
C LEU A 13 6.21 1.90 11.17
N THR A 14 5.50 1.00 10.49
CA THR A 14 4.94 -0.22 11.05
C THR A 14 5.70 -1.43 10.49
N GLN A 15 5.97 -2.42 11.34
CA GLN A 15 6.73 -3.59 10.96
C GLN A 15 6.06 -4.85 11.47
N ARG A 16 6.15 -5.93 10.70
CA ARG A 16 5.61 -7.24 11.07
C ARG A 16 6.49 -8.37 10.54
N LEU A 17 6.59 -9.44 11.32
CA LEU A 17 7.16 -10.70 10.85
C LEU A 17 6.04 -11.60 10.32
N ILE A 18 6.27 -12.18 9.15
CA ILE A 18 5.35 -13.09 8.46
C ILE A 18 6.14 -14.39 8.21
N ASP A 19 5.63 -15.51 8.69
CA ASP A 19 6.24 -16.80 8.39
C ASP A 19 5.99 -17.16 6.91
N SER A 20 7.02 -17.69 6.25
CA SER A 20 6.92 -18.19 4.87
C SER A 20 6.95 -19.71 4.88
N PHE A 21 6.07 -20.33 4.09
CA PHE A 21 5.91 -21.78 4.02
C PHE A 21 6.05 -22.28 2.56
N ASP A 22 6.53 -23.49 2.38
CA ASP A 22 6.47 -24.20 1.09
C ASP A 22 5.07 -24.81 0.85
N ASN A 23 4.91 -25.45 -0.31
CA ASN A 23 3.66 -26.11 -0.70
C ASN A 23 3.27 -27.29 0.20
N ASP A 24 4.22 -27.86 0.93
CA ASP A 24 4.00 -28.97 1.87
C ASP A 24 3.68 -28.46 3.29
N GLY A 25 3.67 -27.14 3.49
CA GLY A 25 3.38 -26.50 4.77
C GLY A 25 4.58 -26.44 5.72
N ASN A 26 5.79 -26.74 5.25
CA ASN A 26 7.00 -26.55 6.05
C ASN A 26 7.41 -25.09 6.01
N ARG A 27 7.82 -24.55 7.16
CA ARG A 27 8.35 -23.18 7.24
C ARG A 27 9.71 -23.11 6.55
N VAL A 28 9.82 -22.29 5.52
CA VAL A 28 11.04 -22.12 4.71
C VAL A 28 11.76 -20.80 4.98
N GLY A 29 11.10 -19.85 5.67
CA GLY A 29 11.71 -18.56 5.96
C GLY A 29 10.81 -17.61 6.74
N THR A 30 11.20 -16.34 6.76
CA THR A 30 10.45 -15.24 7.40
C THR A 30 10.56 -14.00 6.55
N VAL A 31 9.47 -13.24 6.47
CA VAL A 31 9.45 -11.91 5.86
C VAL A 31 9.28 -10.87 6.94
N LEU A 32 10.21 -9.93 7.04
CA LEU A 32 10.02 -8.68 7.76
C LEU A 32 9.38 -7.67 6.80
N ASP A 33 8.08 -7.49 6.95
CA ASP A 33 7.31 -6.48 6.23
C ASP A 33 7.45 -5.12 6.92
N GLN A 34 7.80 -4.10 6.15
CA GLN A 34 8.00 -2.73 6.64
C GLN A 34 7.17 -1.76 5.82
N ARG A 35 6.25 -1.09 6.50
CA ARG A 35 5.31 -0.14 5.92
C ARG A 35 5.58 1.26 6.45
N TYR A 36 5.90 2.17 5.55
CA TYR A 36 6.12 3.58 5.84
C TYR A 36 4.92 4.38 5.35
N THR A 37 4.20 5.03 6.25
CA THR A 37 3.32 6.15 5.88
C THR A 37 4.16 7.42 5.88
N ILE A 38 4.25 8.09 4.73
CA ILE A 38 5.11 9.24 4.51
C ILE A 38 4.25 10.43 4.14
N THR A 39 4.32 11.50 4.94
CA THR A 39 3.57 12.75 4.71
C THR A 39 4.52 13.90 4.40
N ASN A 40 4.25 14.64 3.33
CA ASN A 40 4.95 15.89 3.06
C ASN A 40 4.31 17.04 3.85
N LEU A 41 5.05 17.55 4.84
CA LEU A 41 4.60 18.65 5.70
C LEU A 41 4.85 20.05 5.10
N ALA A 42 5.45 20.14 3.91
CA ALA A 42 5.69 21.41 3.23
C ALA A 42 4.45 21.89 2.45
N ASP A 43 4.37 23.20 2.26
CA ASP A 43 3.38 23.85 1.39
C ASP A 43 3.78 23.80 -0.11
N ALA A 44 4.74 22.93 -0.48
CA ALA A 44 5.23 22.74 -1.84
C ALA A 44 5.52 21.26 -2.11
N PRO A 45 5.53 20.82 -3.39
CA PRO A 45 5.93 19.47 -3.74
C PRO A 45 7.35 19.13 -3.26
N ASN A 46 7.54 17.88 -2.84
CA ASN A 46 8.81 17.35 -2.36
C ASN A 46 9.16 16.06 -3.12
N SER A 47 10.35 16.05 -3.72
CA SER A 47 10.91 14.89 -4.42
C SER A 47 12.14 14.40 -3.65
N PHE A 48 12.15 13.12 -3.32
CA PHE A 48 13.21 12.48 -2.56
C PHE A 48 13.36 11.02 -2.99
N TYR A 49 14.42 10.38 -2.55
CA TYR A 49 14.59 8.94 -2.74
C TYR A 49 14.88 8.26 -1.41
N LEU A 50 14.49 7.00 -1.32
CA LEU A 50 14.88 6.11 -0.23
C LEU A 50 15.83 5.06 -0.80
N VAL A 51 17.01 4.91 -0.20
CA VAL A 51 17.90 3.78 -0.48
C VAL A 51 17.76 2.79 0.65
N ARG A 52 17.31 1.58 0.31
CA ARG A 52 17.40 0.43 1.20
C ARG A 52 18.77 -0.19 1.01
N TYR A 53 19.56 -0.17 2.07
CA TYR A 53 20.91 -0.74 2.11
C TYR A 53 20.92 -1.92 3.08
N LEU A 54 21.48 -3.04 2.65
CA LEU A 54 21.72 -4.21 3.49
C LEU A 54 23.16 -4.66 3.30
N ASP A 55 23.73 -5.08 4.41
CA ASP A 55 25.02 -5.74 4.54
C ASP A 55 24.73 -6.92 5.47
N GLY A 56 24.58 -8.11 4.90
CA GLY A 56 24.15 -9.30 5.63
C GLY A 56 25.26 -9.96 6.42
N ASP A 57 26.52 -9.79 5.99
CA ASP A 57 27.72 -10.42 6.56
C ASP A 57 27.43 -11.90 6.89
N LEU A 58 27.07 -12.72 5.90
CA LEU A 58 26.61 -14.08 6.17
C LEU A 58 27.82 -14.97 6.49
N ASP A 59 28.14 -15.10 7.78
CA ASP A 59 29.29 -15.89 8.29
C ASP A 59 28.87 -17.29 8.77
N PHE A 60 28.11 -18.05 7.98
CA PHE A 60 27.65 -19.39 8.39
C PHE A 60 28.70 -20.47 8.14
N ASP A 61 29.61 -20.26 7.18
CA ASP A 61 30.70 -21.16 6.85
C ASP A 61 32.08 -20.73 7.40
N GLN A 62 32.12 -19.66 8.20
CA GLN A 62 33.33 -18.97 8.70
C GLN A 62 34.07 -18.11 7.65
N ALA A 63 33.42 -17.80 6.53
CA ALA A 63 33.83 -16.79 5.57
C ALA A 63 32.79 -15.67 5.48
N ILE A 64 33.24 -14.47 5.12
CA ILE A 64 32.39 -13.30 4.82
C ILE A 64 32.28 -13.06 3.31
N ASP A 65 32.78 -14.02 2.51
CA ASP A 65 32.73 -13.96 1.06
C ASP A 65 31.40 -14.54 0.60
N ASP A 66 30.48 -13.64 0.31
CA ASP A 66 29.11 -13.94 -0.06
C ASP A 66 28.91 -14.00 -1.58
N GLY A 67 27.90 -14.76 -1.96
CA GLY A 67 27.25 -14.68 -3.26
C GLY A 67 25.97 -13.87 -3.19
N GLY A 68 25.20 -13.90 -4.28
CA GLY A 68 23.95 -13.16 -4.32
C GLY A 68 23.52 -12.87 -5.74
N GLY A 69 22.60 -11.92 -5.87
CA GLY A 69 22.16 -11.47 -7.18
C GLY A 69 20.85 -10.70 -7.14
N ARG A 70 20.25 -10.58 -8.30
CA ARG A 70 18.99 -9.89 -8.53
C ARG A 70 18.00 -10.81 -9.24
N LEU A 71 16.78 -10.88 -8.74
CA LEU A 71 15.72 -11.64 -9.38
C LEU A 71 14.35 -10.96 -9.23
N THR A 72 13.35 -11.48 -9.94
CA THR A 72 11.96 -11.05 -9.78
C THR A 72 11.12 -12.23 -9.30
N LEU A 73 10.48 -12.08 -8.14
CA LEU A 73 9.65 -13.13 -7.54
C LEU A 73 8.39 -12.52 -6.92
N GLY A 74 7.23 -13.13 -7.18
CA GLY A 74 5.95 -12.63 -6.69
C GLY A 74 5.61 -11.22 -7.19
N GLY A 75 6.14 -10.81 -8.35
CA GLY A 75 6.00 -9.45 -8.87
C GLY A 75 6.92 -8.40 -8.22
N ASN A 76 7.79 -8.83 -7.30
CA ASN A 76 8.74 -7.95 -6.61
C ASN A 76 10.14 -8.14 -7.17
N GLU A 77 10.84 -7.03 -7.37
CA GLU A 77 12.29 -7.03 -7.57
C GLU A 77 12.98 -7.31 -6.23
N ILE A 78 13.93 -8.24 -6.24
CA ILE A 78 14.67 -8.68 -5.07
C ILE A 78 16.16 -8.56 -5.38
N LEU A 79 16.89 -7.89 -4.49
CA LEU A 79 18.33 -8.14 -4.35
C LEU A 79 18.52 -9.08 -3.16
N PHE A 80 19.49 -9.98 -3.26
CA PHE A 80 19.74 -10.94 -2.21
C PHE A 80 21.22 -11.30 -2.08
N GLU A 81 21.56 -11.75 -0.88
CA GLU A 81 22.85 -12.32 -0.50
C GLU A 81 22.67 -13.79 -0.13
N THR A 82 23.71 -14.57 -0.41
CA THR A 82 23.79 -15.98 -0.05
C THR A 82 25.18 -16.30 0.47
N ASP A 83 25.26 -17.17 1.46
CA ASP A 83 26.51 -17.65 2.11
C ASP A 83 27.48 -18.41 1.18
N ALA A 84 27.19 -18.49 -0.13
CA ALA A 84 28.10 -19.03 -1.13
C ALA A 84 27.80 -18.43 -2.52
N ALA A 85 28.83 -17.98 -3.24
CA ALA A 85 28.73 -17.65 -4.66
C ALA A 85 28.64 -18.93 -5.50
N THR A 86 27.41 -19.45 -5.62
CA THR A 86 27.10 -20.57 -6.52
C THR A 86 26.55 -20.11 -7.87
N GLY A 87 26.47 -18.79 -8.11
CA GLY A 87 25.82 -18.22 -9.29
C GLY A 87 24.38 -18.72 -9.44
N SER A 88 23.66 -18.94 -8.33
CA SER A 88 22.34 -19.57 -8.39
C SER A 88 21.35 -19.05 -7.34
N ALA A 89 20.07 -19.05 -7.72
CA ALA A 89 18.96 -18.68 -6.86
C ALA A 89 18.54 -19.78 -5.84
N ALA A 90 19.31 -20.87 -5.70
CA ALA A 90 18.89 -22.05 -4.94
C ALA A 90 19.60 -22.23 -3.58
N SER A 91 20.32 -21.23 -3.10
CA SER A 91 20.99 -21.29 -1.79
C SER A 91 19.98 -21.36 -0.64
N THR A 92 20.34 -22.05 0.45
CA THR A 92 19.49 -22.23 1.64
C THR A 92 19.81 -21.27 2.78
N THR A 93 20.94 -20.56 2.70
CA THR A 93 21.33 -19.50 3.63
C THR A 93 21.24 -18.19 2.87
N PHE A 94 20.20 -17.42 3.16
CA PHE A 94 19.73 -16.35 2.28
C PHE A 94 19.18 -15.18 3.10
N VAL A 95 19.55 -13.97 2.68
CA VAL A 95 18.84 -12.75 3.06
C VAL A 95 18.55 -11.93 1.80
N GLY A 96 17.35 -11.34 1.72
CA GLY A 96 16.95 -10.54 0.57
C GLY A 96 16.24 -9.26 0.96
N ILE A 97 16.27 -8.27 0.07
CA ILE A 97 15.50 -7.04 0.17
C ILE A 97 14.64 -6.82 -1.06
N THR A 98 13.40 -6.38 -0.86
CA THR A 98 12.52 -6.03 -1.98
C THR A 98 12.60 -4.55 -2.32
N GLY A 99 12.49 -4.27 -3.62
CA GLY A 99 12.24 -2.93 -4.12
C GLY A 99 10.88 -2.48 -3.62
N GLY A 100 10.80 -1.33 -2.94
CA GLY A 100 9.54 -0.96 -2.33
C GLY A 100 8.48 -0.54 -3.35
N VAL A 101 7.22 -0.79 -3.00
CA VAL A 101 6.04 -0.45 -3.82
C VAL A 101 5.35 0.76 -3.18
N LEU A 102 5.08 1.78 -4.00
CA LEU A 102 4.15 2.86 -3.66
C LEU A 102 2.76 2.48 -4.16
N GLY A 103 1.78 2.41 -3.28
CA GLY A 103 0.37 2.61 -3.64
C GLY A 103 -0.19 1.90 -4.88
N PRO A 104 -1.37 2.31 -5.36
CA PRO A 104 -1.94 1.75 -6.57
C PRO A 104 -1.06 2.13 -7.76
N GLY A 105 -0.36 1.14 -8.34
CA GLY A 105 0.35 1.31 -9.61
C GLY A 105 1.89 1.37 -9.54
N GLY A 106 2.48 1.25 -8.34
CA GLY A 106 3.92 1.02 -8.19
C GLY A 106 4.80 2.24 -8.46
N LEU A 107 6.10 2.08 -8.20
CA LEU A 107 7.09 3.00 -8.72
C LEU A 107 7.40 2.63 -10.18
N PRO A 108 7.25 3.54 -11.16
CA PRO A 108 8.03 3.41 -12.38
C PRO A 108 9.52 3.40 -12.01
N PRO A 109 10.34 2.58 -12.70
CA PRO A 109 11.74 2.43 -12.38
C PRO A 109 12.41 3.81 -12.48
N SER A 110 13.26 4.11 -11.51
CA SER A 110 14.27 5.14 -11.73
C SER A 110 14.90 4.85 -13.09
N THR A 111 14.90 5.83 -13.99
CA THR A 111 15.40 5.66 -15.38
C THR A 111 16.90 5.36 -15.43
N GLY A 112 17.55 5.37 -14.25
CA GLY A 112 18.79 4.71 -13.89
C GLY A 112 18.99 4.76 -12.37
N GLY A 113 19.99 4.06 -11.86
CA GLY A 113 20.38 3.95 -10.46
C GLY A 113 19.35 3.31 -9.54
N ARG A 114 18.64 2.31 -10.05
CA ARG A 114 17.66 1.53 -9.28
C ARG A 114 18.33 0.62 -8.27
N TYR A 115 19.40 -0.04 -8.66
CA TYR A 115 20.03 -1.06 -7.83
C TYR A 115 21.55 -1.02 -7.93
N GLU A 116 22.21 -1.56 -6.93
CA GLU A 116 23.62 -1.88 -6.98
C GLU A 116 23.92 -3.00 -5.99
N ILE A 117 24.66 -4.01 -6.47
CA ILE A 117 25.27 -5.04 -5.63
C ILE A 117 26.78 -4.86 -5.79
N SER A 118 27.46 -4.51 -4.69
CA SER A 118 28.88 -4.17 -4.71
C SER A 118 29.48 -4.29 -3.32
N SER A 119 30.80 -4.23 -3.22
CA SER A 119 31.52 -4.33 -1.94
C SER A 119 31.09 -3.27 -0.92
N PHE A 120 30.98 -3.69 0.35
CA PHE A 120 30.61 -2.85 1.51
C PHE A 120 31.32 -1.49 1.51
N SER A 121 32.66 -1.51 1.39
CA SER A 121 33.50 -0.32 1.56
C SER A 121 33.25 0.74 0.49
N GLY A 122 32.86 0.33 -0.72
CA GLY A 122 32.56 1.23 -1.83
C GLY A 122 31.12 1.74 -1.79
N LEU A 123 30.16 0.81 -1.71
CA LEU A 123 28.75 1.12 -1.90
C LEU A 123 28.19 2.04 -0.80
N ARG A 124 28.53 1.75 0.46
CA ARG A 124 28.10 2.59 1.59
C ARG A 124 28.59 4.02 1.47
N GLY A 125 29.85 4.21 1.06
CA GLY A 125 30.44 5.53 0.87
C GLY A 125 29.72 6.34 -0.21
N ARG A 126 29.43 5.70 -1.35
CA ARG A 126 28.67 6.31 -2.46
C ARG A 126 27.27 6.73 -2.05
N ILE A 127 26.54 5.87 -1.33
CA ILE A 127 25.19 6.18 -0.83
C ILE A 127 25.24 7.38 0.12
N GLN A 128 26.22 7.43 1.04
CA GLN A 128 26.38 8.55 1.97
C GLN A 128 26.73 9.87 1.27
N ALA A 129 27.44 9.79 0.14
CA ALA A 129 27.74 10.95 -0.72
C ALA A 129 26.54 11.39 -1.58
N GLY A 130 25.45 10.61 -1.59
CA GLY A 130 24.27 10.87 -2.42
C GLY A 130 24.49 10.55 -3.91
N GLU A 131 25.46 9.68 -4.21
CA GLU A 131 25.70 9.20 -5.57
C GLU A 131 24.54 8.31 -6.05
N ILE A 132 24.30 8.32 -7.35
CA ILE A 132 23.30 7.47 -7.99
C ILE A 132 23.86 6.03 -8.02
N LEU A 133 23.02 5.04 -7.76
CA LEU A 133 23.42 3.63 -7.82
C LEU A 133 23.87 3.24 -9.24
N GLY A 134 24.70 2.21 -9.35
CA GLY A 134 25.35 1.80 -10.59
C GLY A 134 24.49 1.07 -11.61
N ASP A 135 23.30 0.57 -11.25
CA ASP A 135 22.53 -0.42 -12.04
C ASP A 135 23.38 -1.65 -12.40
N SER A 136 24.18 -2.11 -11.46
CA SER A 136 25.20 -3.15 -11.69
C SER A 136 25.25 -4.18 -10.57
N ILE A 137 25.72 -5.36 -10.94
CA ILE A 137 26.12 -6.42 -10.01
C ILE A 137 27.62 -6.59 -10.20
N GLU A 138 28.39 -6.36 -9.13
CA GLU A 138 29.82 -6.62 -9.13
C GLU A 138 30.07 -8.13 -9.20
N ASN A 139 31.01 -8.53 -10.05
CA ASN A 139 31.33 -9.92 -10.40
C ASN A 139 30.21 -10.73 -11.08
N ASP A 140 29.32 -10.08 -11.84
CA ASP A 140 28.42 -10.74 -12.81
C ASP A 140 29.07 -10.70 -14.20
N THR A 141 29.81 -11.74 -14.55
CA THR A 141 30.64 -11.81 -15.77
C THR A 141 29.84 -12.26 -16.99
N ASP A 142 28.83 -13.10 -16.79
CA ASP A 142 28.01 -13.63 -17.89
C ASP A 142 26.68 -12.88 -18.09
N GLY A 143 26.35 -11.94 -17.19
CA GLY A 143 25.20 -11.05 -17.29
C GLY A 143 23.88 -11.73 -16.94
N ASP A 144 23.91 -12.84 -16.20
CA ASP A 144 22.73 -13.59 -15.80
C ASP A 144 22.02 -13.02 -14.56
N GLY A 145 22.62 -12.01 -13.91
CA GLY A 145 22.07 -11.34 -12.75
C GLY A 145 22.52 -11.92 -11.42
N PHE A 146 23.53 -12.81 -11.41
CA PHE A 146 24.09 -13.42 -10.21
C PHE A 146 25.59 -13.14 -10.07
N ILE A 147 26.08 -13.24 -8.83
CA ILE A 147 27.50 -13.12 -8.53
C ILE A 147 28.22 -14.42 -8.89
N ASP A 148 29.23 -14.34 -9.75
CA ASP A 148 30.08 -15.46 -10.16
C ASP A 148 31.25 -15.72 -9.20
N ASP A 149 31.87 -14.66 -8.70
CA ASP A 149 33.02 -14.69 -7.80
C ASP A 149 32.68 -14.01 -6.47
N ALA A 150 32.77 -14.75 -5.35
CA ALA A 150 32.37 -14.30 -4.02
C ALA A 150 33.21 -13.11 -3.48
N TYR A 151 32.59 -12.27 -2.65
CA TYR A 151 33.22 -11.15 -1.94
C TYR A 151 32.33 -10.67 -0.78
N ASP A 152 32.78 -9.68 0.00
CA ASP A 152 31.96 -8.98 1.01
C ASP A 152 30.82 -8.18 0.32
N VAL A 153 29.66 -8.83 0.13
CA VAL A 153 28.54 -8.33 -0.67
C VAL A 153 27.69 -7.38 0.14
N THR A 154 27.28 -6.26 -0.48
CA THR A 154 26.20 -5.43 0.04
C THR A 154 25.18 -5.07 -1.03
N LEU A 155 23.94 -4.89 -0.61
CA LEU A 155 22.79 -4.64 -1.48
C LEU A 155 22.27 -3.22 -1.31
N ALA A 156 22.00 -2.54 -2.43
CA ALA A 156 21.30 -1.25 -2.43
C ALA A 156 20.15 -1.23 -3.43
N LEU A 157 18.95 -0.85 -2.95
CA LEU A 157 17.78 -0.60 -3.78
C LEU A 157 17.24 0.81 -3.55
N ARG A 158 17.13 1.58 -4.63
CA ARG A 158 16.63 2.96 -4.62
C ARG A 158 15.19 3.05 -5.07
N SER A 159 14.39 3.80 -4.33
CA SER A 159 13.01 4.14 -4.65
C SER A 159 12.84 5.65 -4.69
N ASP A 160 12.51 6.21 -5.86
CA ASP A 160 12.24 7.65 -6.04
C ASP A 160 10.78 7.97 -5.75
N ILE A 161 10.52 8.99 -4.93
CA ILE A 161 9.19 9.34 -4.45
C ILE A 161 8.96 10.85 -4.68
N GLN A 162 7.78 11.19 -5.16
CA GLN A 162 7.32 12.57 -5.28
C GLN A 162 5.98 12.71 -4.58
N LEU A 163 5.88 13.71 -3.70
CA LEU A 163 4.67 14.04 -2.96
C LEU A 163 4.33 15.51 -3.19
N ALA A 164 3.07 15.82 -3.48
CA ALA A 164 2.53 17.16 -3.46
C ALA A 164 2.53 17.74 -2.03
N ALA A 165 2.23 19.04 -1.91
CA ALA A 165 2.11 19.70 -0.62
C ALA A 165 1.03 19.03 0.24
N GLY A 166 1.36 18.64 1.47
CA GLY A 166 0.43 17.95 2.37
C GLY A 166 0.10 16.49 2.00
N GLU A 167 0.63 15.96 0.90
CA GLU A 167 0.30 14.61 0.43
C GLU A 167 0.90 13.53 1.33
N THR A 168 0.14 12.46 1.53
CA THR A 168 0.56 11.23 2.22
C THR A 168 0.60 10.07 1.25
N THR A 169 1.65 9.24 1.34
CA THR A 169 1.74 7.97 0.62
C THR A 169 2.10 6.83 1.57
N THR A 170 1.86 5.60 1.14
CA THR A 170 2.45 4.42 1.76
C THR A 170 3.54 3.84 0.87
N TYR A 171 4.69 3.55 1.47
CA TYR A 171 5.80 2.81 0.90
C TYR A 171 5.99 1.49 1.65
N VAL A 172 5.86 0.36 0.94
CA VAL A 172 6.05 -0.99 1.51
C VAL A 172 7.33 -1.60 0.98
N THR A 173 8.17 -2.16 1.84
CA THR A 173 9.40 -2.88 1.48
C THR A 173 9.64 -4.02 2.48
N GLN A 174 10.34 -5.06 2.06
CA GLN A 174 10.47 -6.30 2.83
C GLN A 174 11.94 -6.72 2.96
N THR A 175 12.30 -7.32 4.11
CA THR A 175 13.47 -8.20 4.22
C THR A 175 13.00 -9.65 4.24
N LEU A 176 13.69 -10.49 3.49
CA LEU A 176 13.44 -11.92 3.38
C LEU A 176 14.57 -12.65 4.11
N PHE A 177 14.23 -13.64 4.94
CA PHE A 177 15.19 -14.48 5.65
C PHE A 177 14.93 -15.94 5.32
N GLY A 178 15.99 -16.70 5.00
CA GLY A 178 15.87 -18.07 4.48
C GLY A 178 15.18 -18.07 3.11
N ASN A 179 14.53 -19.17 2.72
CA ASN A 179 13.90 -19.29 1.41
C ASN A 179 12.50 -18.64 1.37
N ALA A 180 12.35 -17.50 2.05
CA ALA A 180 11.08 -16.79 2.11
C ALA A 180 10.71 -16.20 0.75
N VAL A 181 9.44 -16.32 0.40
CA VAL A 181 8.87 -15.68 -0.80
C VAL A 181 8.15 -14.41 -0.34
N PRO A 182 8.37 -13.24 -0.98
CA PRO A 182 7.56 -12.06 -0.72
C PRO A 182 6.06 -12.40 -0.85
N PRO A 183 5.22 -12.06 0.15
CA PRO A 183 3.79 -12.17 -0.02
C PRO A 183 3.35 -11.27 -1.18
N ALA A 184 2.58 -11.82 -2.12
CA ALA A 184 2.05 -11.06 -3.24
C ALA A 184 1.03 -10.01 -2.75
N PRO A 185 0.92 -8.84 -3.39
CA PRO A 185 -0.18 -7.91 -3.13
C PRO A 185 -1.54 -8.62 -3.21
N GLY A 186 -2.42 -8.34 -2.25
CA GLY A 186 -3.70 -9.00 -2.08
C GLY A 186 -3.63 -10.34 -1.34
N SER A 187 -2.46 -10.85 -0.94
CA SER A 187 -2.39 -12.15 -0.26
C SER A 187 -2.83 -12.11 1.21
N SER A 188 -2.99 -10.92 1.81
CA SER A 188 -3.41 -10.75 3.20
C SER A 188 -4.11 -9.42 3.44
N GLU A 189 -4.92 -9.32 4.50
CA GLU A 189 -5.62 -8.09 4.90
C GLU A 189 -4.69 -6.89 5.07
N SER A 190 -3.51 -7.14 5.61
CA SER A 190 -2.44 -6.16 5.83
C SER A 190 -1.61 -5.80 4.58
N LEU A 191 -1.79 -6.56 3.50
CA LEU A 191 -1.16 -6.32 2.21
C LEU A 191 -2.21 -6.48 1.11
N PRO A 192 -3.25 -5.63 1.10
CA PRO A 192 -4.31 -5.70 0.09
C PRO A 192 -3.78 -5.24 -1.26
N LEU A 193 -4.45 -5.67 -2.32
CA LEU A 193 -4.28 -5.12 -3.65
C LEU A 193 -5.00 -3.77 -3.73
N LEU A 194 -4.37 -2.78 -4.35
CA LEU A 194 -4.91 -1.43 -4.53
C LEU A 194 -5.45 -1.26 -5.96
N PRO A 195 -6.41 -0.33 -6.20
CA PRO A 195 -7.06 -0.21 -7.50
C PRO A 195 -6.14 0.41 -8.55
N GLY A 196 -6.06 -0.17 -9.74
CA GLY A 196 -5.11 0.25 -10.77
C GLY A 196 -5.34 1.64 -11.37
N ASN A 197 -6.50 2.25 -11.14
CA ASN A 197 -6.92 3.49 -11.79
C ASN A 197 -7.03 4.72 -10.87
N GLY A 198 -6.85 4.55 -9.54
CA GLY A 198 -6.81 5.65 -8.56
C GLY A 198 -8.11 6.46 -8.37
N GLU A 199 -9.14 6.25 -9.21
CA GLU A 199 -10.38 7.03 -9.22
C GLU A 199 -11.61 6.13 -9.40
N PRO A 200 -12.79 6.49 -8.85
CA PRO A 200 -14.02 5.74 -9.04
C PRO A 200 -14.49 5.69 -10.52
N PRO A 201 -15.05 4.56 -11.00
CA PRO A 201 -15.16 3.29 -10.29
C PRO A 201 -13.78 2.64 -10.15
N PHE A 202 -13.46 2.12 -8.97
CA PHE A 202 -12.15 1.52 -8.71
C PHE A 202 -12.04 0.18 -9.43
N VAL A 203 -10.95 -0.03 -10.15
CA VAL A 203 -10.73 -1.22 -10.97
C VAL A 203 -9.55 -2.04 -10.45
N PHE A 204 -9.78 -3.32 -10.21
CA PHE A 204 -8.76 -4.29 -9.81
C PHE A 204 -8.67 -5.40 -10.84
N GLU A 205 -7.47 -5.64 -11.35
CA GLU A 205 -7.17 -6.81 -12.19
C GLU A 205 -6.63 -7.92 -11.29
N VAL A 206 -7.32 -9.05 -11.26
CA VAL A 206 -6.97 -10.18 -10.39
C VAL A 206 -6.83 -11.47 -11.19
N THR A 207 -5.82 -12.26 -10.83
CA THR A 207 -5.69 -13.65 -11.28
C THR A 207 -5.62 -14.53 -10.03
N PRO A 208 -6.72 -15.20 -9.65
CA PRO A 208 -6.73 -16.01 -8.44
C PRO A 208 -5.71 -17.16 -8.53
N PRO A 209 -4.80 -17.33 -7.54
CA PRO A 209 -3.79 -18.38 -7.61
C PRO A 209 -4.39 -19.78 -7.46
N ALA A 210 -5.50 -19.91 -6.73
CA ALA A 210 -6.31 -21.13 -6.62
C ALA A 210 -7.80 -20.78 -6.51
N PRO A 211 -8.73 -21.69 -6.88
CA PRO A 211 -10.15 -21.47 -6.66
C PRO A 211 -10.45 -21.22 -5.18
N GLN A 212 -11.35 -20.29 -4.89
CA GLN A 212 -11.80 -19.94 -3.54
C GLN A 212 -10.70 -19.39 -2.61
N GLN A 213 -9.48 -19.16 -3.13
CA GLN A 213 -8.47 -18.43 -2.39
C GLN A 213 -8.89 -16.97 -2.25
N THR A 214 -8.78 -16.43 -1.03
CA THR A 214 -9.08 -15.03 -0.74
C THR A 214 -7.99 -14.12 -1.31
N ILE A 215 -8.44 -13.07 -1.99
CA ILE A 215 -7.64 -11.93 -2.42
C ILE A 215 -8.19 -10.72 -1.67
N TRP A 216 -7.32 -10.01 -0.96
CA TRP A 216 -7.66 -8.79 -0.25
C TRP A 216 -7.56 -7.61 -1.19
N LEU A 217 -8.61 -6.80 -1.28
CA LEU A 217 -8.68 -5.58 -2.06
C LEU A 217 -8.87 -4.42 -1.10
N ASP A 218 -8.23 -3.29 -1.36
CA ASP A 218 -8.46 -2.08 -0.57
C ASP A 218 -8.82 -0.92 -1.50
N PRO A 219 -10.12 -0.57 -1.58
CA PRO A 219 -10.57 0.63 -2.28
C PRO A 219 -10.32 1.88 -1.44
N ILE A 220 -10.28 3.04 -2.12
CA ILE A 220 -10.32 4.33 -1.44
C ILE A 220 -11.69 4.50 -0.76
N VAL A 221 -11.67 4.98 0.49
CA VAL A 221 -12.80 5.01 1.45
C VAL A 221 -14.11 5.54 0.89
N ALA A 222 -15.19 4.83 1.22
CA ALA A 222 -16.58 5.25 1.08
C ALA A 222 -17.41 4.66 2.23
N VAL A 223 -18.71 4.99 2.33
CA VAL A 223 -19.60 4.40 3.37
C VAL A 223 -20.12 3.00 2.98
N GLY A 224 -19.74 2.54 1.79
CA GLY A 224 -20.11 1.26 1.21
C GLY A 224 -19.71 1.22 -0.26
N PHE A 225 -19.86 0.05 -0.90
CA PHE A 225 -19.51 -0.14 -2.30
C PHE A 225 -20.46 -1.12 -2.99
N ASP A 226 -20.73 -0.86 -4.27
CA ASP A 226 -21.22 -1.86 -5.20
C ASP A 226 -20.04 -2.59 -5.83
N TYR A 227 -19.96 -3.91 -5.63
CA TYR A 227 -18.96 -4.79 -6.21
C TYR A 227 -19.55 -5.45 -7.45
N ALA A 228 -18.78 -5.46 -8.54
CA ALA A 228 -19.07 -6.23 -9.73
C ALA A 228 -17.80 -6.94 -10.20
N VAL A 229 -17.95 -8.13 -10.78
CA VAL A 229 -16.85 -8.89 -11.39
C VAL A 229 -17.20 -9.30 -12.81
N SER A 230 -16.18 -9.31 -13.67
CA SER A 230 -16.22 -9.92 -15.00
C SER A 230 -15.08 -10.92 -15.16
N GLY A 231 -15.25 -11.94 -16.02
CA GLY A 231 -14.27 -13.01 -16.22
C GLY A 231 -14.37 -14.17 -15.21
N SER A 232 -15.00 -13.93 -14.06
CA SER A 232 -15.32 -14.92 -13.01
C SER A 232 -16.57 -14.49 -12.22
N SER A 233 -16.84 -15.15 -11.09
CA SER A 233 -17.91 -14.82 -10.14
C SER A 233 -17.36 -14.87 -8.71
N PHE A 234 -17.85 -14.02 -7.81
CA PHE A 234 -17.48 -14.01 -6.40
C PHE A 234 -18.01 -15.25 -5.68
N PHE A 235 -17.13 -16.00 -5.04
CA PHE A 235 -17.48 -17.16 -4.22
C PHE A 235 -17.72 -16.80 -2.75
N SER A 236 -16.91 -15.90 -2.19
CA SER A 236 -17.06 -15.40 -0.83
C SER A 236 -16.60 -13.96 -0.70
N VAL A 237 -17.02 -13.33 0.40
CA VAL A 237 -16.54 -12.04 0.88
C VAL A 237 -16.16 -12.16 2.36
N THR A 238 -15.06 -11.55 2.76
CA THR A 238 -14.50 -11.56 4.12
C THR A 238 -14.34 -10.14 4.61
N ALA A 239 -14.92 -9.83 5.76
CA ALA A 239 -14.83 -8.52 6.39
C ALA A 239 -13.39 -8.26 6.90
N PRO A 240 -12.93 -6.98 6.89
CA PRO A 240 -11.73 -6.61 7.63
C PRO A 240 -11.87 -6.98 9.10
N SER A 241 -10.75 -7.29 9.76
CA SER A 241 -10.69 -7.54 11.20
C SER A 241 -10.69 -6.23 11.99
N LEU A 242 -11.01 -6.32 13.28
CA LEU A 242 -10.88 -5.20 14.23
C LEU A 242 -9.44 -4.68 14.38
N ALA A 243 -8.44 -5.45 13.94
CA ALA A 243 -7.05 -5.01 13.97
C ALA A 243 -6.76 -3.96 12.89
N THR A 244 -7.53 -3.96 11.79
CA THR A 244 -7.36 -3.03 10.67
C THR A 244 -8.46 -1.98 10.65
N VAL A 245 -9.73 -2.41 10.71
CA VAL A 245 -10.88 -1.51 10.72
C VAL A 245 -11.67 -1.75 12.02
N ASN A 246 -11.64 -0.76 12.92
CA ASN A 246 -12.29 -0.85 14.22
C ASN A 246 -13.79 -0.54 14.13
N ASP A 247 -14.51 -1.32 13.32
CA ASP A 247 -15.95 -1.24 13.07
C ASP A 247 -16.66 -2.42 13.75
N PRO A 248 -17.04 -2.31 15.04
CA PRO A 248 -17.48 -3.45 15.84
C PRO A 248 -18.88 -3.97 15.50
N ASP A 249 -19.74 -3.15 14.89
CA ASP A 249 -21.08 -3.54 14.44
C ASP A 249 -21.08 -4.19 13.05
N GLY A 250 -19.99 -4.04 12.30
CA GLY A 250 -19.73 -4.81 11.08
C GLY A 250 -20.54 -4.32 9.88
N TYR A 251 -20.69 -5.20 8.89
CA TYR A 251 -21.12 -4.79 7.55
C TYR A 251 -22.31 -5.61 7.06
N GLU A 252 -23.26 -4.97 6.38
CA GLU A 252 -24.33 -5.70 5.71
C GLU A 252 -23.92 -6.08 4.28
N ILE A 253 -24.09 -7.36 3.95
CA ILE A 253 -23.95 -7.86 2.59
C ILE A 253 -25.33 -7.89 1.94
N GLN A 254 -25.48 -7.20 0.82
CA GLN A 254 -26.73 -7.09 0.07
C GLN A 254 -26.56 -7.61 -1.36
N VAL A 255 -27.62 -8.17 -1.94
CA VAL A 255 -27.67 -8.53 -3.37
C VAL A 255 -28.90 -7.93 -4.03
N PHE A 256 -28.80 -7.64 -5.32
CA PHE A 256 -29.92 -7.12 -6.10
C PHE A 256 -30.83 -8.26 -6.56
N ASP A 257 -32.10 -8.24 -6.16
CA ASP A 257 -33.08 -9.28 -6.50
C ASP A 257 -33.83 -9.04 -7.83
N GLY A 258 -33.43 -8.01 -8.57
CA GLY A 258 -34.11 -7.53 -9.78
C GLY A 258 -35.00 -6.30 -9.54
N THR A 259 -35.32 -5.98 -8.29
CA THR A 259 -36.14 -4.82 -7.90
C THR A 259 -35.44 -3.93 -6.88
N SER A 260 -34.78 -4.53 -5.88
CA SER A 260 -34.10 -3.83 -4.79
C SER A 260 -32.89 -4.60 -4.27
N TYR A 261 -32.02 -3.90 -3.55
CA TYR A 261 -30.98 -4.56 -2.76
C TYR A 261 -31.61 -5.15 -1.50
N VAL A 262 -31.35 -6.43 -1.27
CA VAL A 262 -31.85 -7.20 -0.12
C VAL A 262 -30.66 -7.68 0.70
N THR A 263 -30.69 -7.44 2.01
CA THR A 263 -29.66 -7.90 2.95
C THR A 263 -29.69 -9.43 3.05
N LEU A 264 -28.56 -10.05 2.75
CA LEU A 264 -28.33 -11.49 2.89
C LEU A 264 -27.83 -11.85 4.28
N SER A 265 -26.89 -11.07 4.80
CA SER A 265 -26.24 -11.31 6.08
C SER A 265 -25.68 -10.03 6.67
N LEU A 266 -25.59 -10.01 8.00
CA LEU A 266 -24.63 -9.16 8.71
C LEU A 266 -23.30 -9.93 8.77
N LEU A 267 -22.20 -9.23 8.53
CA LEU A 267 -20.85 -9.77 8.53
C LEU A 267 -20.05 -9.04 9.61
N LEU A 268 -19.79 -9.72 10.74
CA LEU A 268 -18.99 -9.13 11.81
C LEU A 268 -17.51 -9.05 11.39
N PRO A 269 -16.67 -8.25 12.07
CA PRO A 269 -15.26 -8.12 11.74
C PRO A 269 -14.53 -9.47 11.65
N GLY A 270 -13.80 -9.66 10.55
CA GLY A 270 -13.06 -10.89 10.24
C GLY A 270 -13.92 -12.08 9.80
N GLU A 271 -15.25 -11.98 9.80
CA GLU A 271 -16.12 -13.05 9.33
C GLU A 271 -16.12 -13.16 7.80
N THR A 272 -16.44 -14.36 7.31
CA THR A 272 -16.58 -14.65 5.88
C THR A 272 -18.00 -15.09 5.55
N TYR A 273 -18.62 -14.44 4.57
CA TYR A 273 -19.85 -14.90 3.96
C TYR A 273 -19.55 -15.66 2.66
N VAL A 274 -20.04 -16.88 2.56
CA VAL A 274 -19.90 -17.73 1.36
C VAL A 274 -21.20 -17.69 0.57
N PHE A 275 -21.16 -17.15 -0.65
CA PHE A 275 -22.33 -17.12 -1.55
C PHE A 275 -22.72 -18.52 -2.01
N GLY A 276 -21.74 -19.43 -2.12
CA GLY A 276 -21.95 -20.83 -2.52
C GLY A 276 -22.31 -21.01 -4.00
N GLY A 277 -22.51 -22.26 -4.42
CA GLY A 277 -22.95 -22.59 -5.78
C GLY A 277 -22.02 -22.04 -6.88
N THR A 278 -22.59 -21.30 -7.82
CA THR A 278 -21.89 -20.64 -8.93
C THR A 278 -21.35 -19.25 -8.57
N GLY A 279 -21.43 -18.85 -7.30
CA GLY A 279 -21.08 -17.49 -6.87
C GLY A 279 -22.09 -16.44 -7.34
N VAL A 280 -21.71 -15.17 -7.17
CA VAL A 280 -22.46 -13.99 -7.63
C VAL A 280 -21.58 -13.07 -8.45
N ASP A 281 -22.14 -12.42 -9.48
CA ASP A 281 -21.39 -11.47 -10.32
C ASP A 281 -21.38 -10.06 -9.73
N ALA A 282 -22.28 -9.77 -8.80
CA ALA A 282 -22.34 -8.51 -8.09
C ALA A 282 -22.94 -8.67 -6.68
N PHE A 283 -22.46 -7.86 -5.76
CA PHE A 283 -23.02 -7.69 -4.41
C PHE A 283 -22.73 -6.28 -3.91
N ARG A 284 -23.36 -5.88 -2.81
CA ARG A 284 -23.15 -4.59 -2.16
C ARG A 284 -22.72 -4.79 -0.73
N ILE A 285 -21.79 -3.96 -0.29
CA ILE A 285 -21.46 -3.78 1.14
C ILE A 285 -21.95 -2.41 1.58
N VAL A 286 -22.65 -2.36 2.70
CA VAL A 286 -22.94 -1.12 3.45
C VAL A 286 -22.58 -1.31 4.91
N GLY A 287 -22.56 -0.22 5.67
CA GLY A 287 -22.29 -0.25 7.11
C GLY A 287 -20.87 0.11 7.47
N ILE A 288 -20.05 0.63 6.54
CA ILE A 288 -18.75 1.21 6.89
C ILE A 288 -19.02 2.44 7.76
N ASP A 289 -18.65 2.38 9.05
CA ASP A 289 -18.96 3.42 10.02
C ASP A 289 -18.28 4.75 9.64
N PRO A 290 -19.05 5.78 9.25
CA PRO A 290 -18.49 7.07 8.88
C PRO A 290 -17.84 7.82 10.04
N ALA A 291 -18.21 7.49 11.28
CA ALA A 291 -17.60 8.07 12.47
C ALA A 291 -16.14 7.62 12.64
N LEU A 292 -15.73 6.54 11.99
CA LEU A 292 -14.32 6.12 11.92
C LEU A 292 -13.47 7.09 11.11
N MET A 293 -14.08 7.91 10.25
CA MET A 293 -13.40 8.90 9.41
C MET A 293 -12.17 8.29 8.72
N LEU A 294 -12.35 7.09 8.16
CA LEU A 294 -11.29 6.38 7.45
C LEU A 294 -10.68 7.31 6.41
N ASP A 295 -9.35 7.38 6.37
CA ASP A 295 -8.64 8.27 5.47
C ASP A 295 -8.67 7.69 4.04
N PRO A 296 -9.26 8.37 3.05
CA PRO A 296 -9.26 7.91 1.67
C PRO A 296 -7.83 7.75 1.08
N ALA A 297 -6.83 8.43 1.64
CA ALA A 297 -5.43 8.28 1.23
C ALA A 297 -4.71 7.11 1.94
N ASP A 298 -5.33 6.49 2.95
CA ASP A 298 -4.77 5.31 3.60
C ASP A 298 -5.00 4.06 2.75
N GLN A 299 -3.93 3.31 2.55
CA GLN A 299 -3.88 2.08 1.75
C GLN A 299 -4.06 0.82 2.63
N LEU A 300 -4.55 1.00 3.86
CA LEU A 300 -5.21 -0.01 4.70
C LEU A 300 -6.55 0.50 5.23
N ALA A 301 -7.20 1.41 4.52
CA ALA A 301 -8.40 2.04 5.06
C ALA A 301 -9.56 1.05 5.14
N PHE A 302 -9.75 0.20 4.12
CA PHE A 302 -10.83 -0.77 4.08
C PHE A 302 -10.48 -2.06 3.31
N PRO A 303 -9.51 -2.88 3.80
CA PRO A 303 -9.16 -4.12 3.13
C PRO A 303 -10.27 -5.16 3.26
N ILE A 304 -10.95 -5.44 2.14
CA ILE A 304 -11.99 -6.46 2.02
C ILE A 304 -11.42 -7.72 1.36
N GLY A 305 -11.69 -8.89 1.91
CA GLY A 305 -11.36 -10.15 1.26
C GLY A 305 -12.44 -10.56 0.28
N VAL A 306 -12.09 -10.96 -0.93
CA VAL A 306 -12.98 -11.61 -1.90
C VAL A 306 -12.34 -12.88 -2.42
N SER A 307 -13.14 -13.89 -2.74
CA SER A 307 -12.65 -15.09 -3.44
C SER A 307 -13.48 -15.38 -4.68
N PHE A 308 -12.95 -16.21 -5.57
CA PHE A 308 -13.54 -16.47 -6.88
C PHE A 308 -13.82 -17.95 -7.09
N VAL A 309 -14.83 -18.25 -7.90
CA VAL A 309 -15.23 -19.64 -8.19
C VAL A 309 -14.19 -20.41 -9.00
N ASN A 310 -13.32 -19.71 -9.73
CA ASN A 310 -12.29 -20.28 -10.60
C ASN A 310 -11.02 -19.40 -10.60
N THR A 311 -10.00 -19.80 -11.35
CA THR A 311 -8.71 -19.10 -11.47
C THR A 311 -8.59 -18.27 -12.74
N ASN A 312 -9.72 -17.98 -13.43
CA ASN A 312 -9.67 -17.14 -14.62
C ASN A 312 -9.26 -15.70 -14.22
N PRO A 313 -8.47 -15.01 -15.07
CA PRO A 313 -8.30 -13.58 -14.93
C PRO A 313 -9.66 -12.89 -14.85
N ALA A 314 -9.82 -12.03 -13.85
CA ALA A 314 -11.05 -11.33 -13.57
C ALA A 314 -10.78 -9.85 -13.33
N THR A 315 -11.73 -9.03 -13.75
CA THR A 315 -11.72 -7.59 -13.50
C THR A 315 -12.82 -7.29 -12.49
N VAL A 316 -12.43 -6.79 -11.32
CA VAL A 316 -13.33 -6.37 -10.25
C VAL A 316 -13.49 -4.86 -10.31
N THR A 317 -14.74 -4.40 -10.30
CA THR A 317 -15.11 -2.98 -10.32
C THR A 317 -15.88 -2.63 -9.06
N LEU A 318 -15.45 -1.57 -8.36
CA LEU A 318 -16.10 -1.06 -7.15
C LEU A 318 -16.64 0.35 -7.42
N VAL A 319 -17.94 0.54 -7.23
CA VAL A 319 -18.57 1.87 -7.26
C VAL A 319 -18.82 2.31 -5.82
N PRO A 320 -18.22 3.42 -5.35
CA PRO A 320 -18.41 3.89 -3.99
C PRO A 320 -19.84 4.38 -3.77
N LEU A 321 -20.42 4.00 -2.63
CA LEU A 321 -21.66 4.57 -2.12
C LEU A 321 -21.28 5.83 -1.32
N THR A 322 -21.81 6.97 -1.72
CA THR A 322 -21.60 8.23 -1.00
C THR A 322 -22.79 8.47 -0.07
N ALA A 323 -22.51 8.72 1.21
CA ALA A 323 -23.50 9.31 2.10
C ALA A 323 -23.46 10.83 1.87
N ASN A 324 -24.60 11.41 1.47
CA ASN A 324 -24.78 12.85 1.61
C ASN A 324 -24.91 13.15 3.10
N TYR A 325 -23.83 13.59 3.75
CA TYR A 325 -23.96 14.24 5.04
C TYR A 325 -24.64 15.59 4.81
N PRO A 326 -25.86 15.84 5.30
CA PRO A 326 -26.24 17.23 5.53
C PRO A 326 -25.15 17.82 6.44
N PRO A 327 -24.63 19.02 6.14
CA PRO A 327 -23.56 19.60 6.94
C PRO A 327 -23.95 19.53 8.42
N GLN A 328 -23.12 18.89 9.25
CA GLN A 328 -23.35 18.84 10.70
C GLN A 328 -23.22 20.23 11.37
N ASN A 329 -22.93 21.26 10.59
CA ASN A 329 -23.15 22.64 10.97
C ASN A 329 -24.59 23.00 10.60
N PRO A 330 -25.52 23.25 11.56
CA PRO A 330 -26.70 24.04 11.21
C PRO A 330 -26.16 25.31 10.58
N SER A 331 -26.54 25.55 9.31
CA SER A 331 -26.15 26.69 8.49
C SER A 331 -25.60 27.82 9.36
N VAL A 332 -24.27 28.03 9.36
CA VAL A 332 -23.71 29.25 9.96
C VAL A 332 -24.46 30.37 9.26
N PRO A 333 -25.33 31.12 9.96
CA PRO A 333 -26.11 32.14 9.29
C PRO A 333 -25.11 33.06 8.62
N GLU A 334 -25.28 33.29 7.31
CA GLU A 334 -24.47 34.28 6.62
C GLU A 334 -24.46 35.53 7.50
N PRO A 335 -23.28 36.07 7.87
CA PRO A 335 -23.24 37.28 8.66
C PRO A 335 -24.12 38.27 7.93
N THR A 336 -25.11 38.84 8.62
CA THR A 336 -26.18 39.61 8.00
C THR A 336 -25.58 40.86 7.35
N MET A 337 -25.07 40.74 6.13
CA MET A 337 -24.46 41.81 5.35
C MET A 337 -25.42 43.00 5.19
N PRO A 338 -26.76 42.82 5.08
CA PRO A 338 -27.69 43.94 5.10
C PRO A 338 -27.69 44.72 6.43
N LEU A 339 -27.47 44.05 7.57
CA LEU A 339 -27.44 44.69 8.89
C LEU A 339 -26.14 45.48 9.09
N LEU A 340 -25.00 44.94 8.64
CA LEU A 340 -23.71 45.63 8.65
C LEU A 340 -23.66 46.80 7.65
N LEU A 341 -24.20 46.66 6.44
CA LEU A 341 -24.36 47.78 5.50
C LEU A 341 -25.31 48.85 6.07
N GLY A 342 -26.41 48.45 6.72
CA GLY A 342 -27.37 49.37 7.34
C GLY A 342 -26.76 50.18 8.50
N LEU A 343 -25.93 49.56 9.34
CA LEU A 343 -25.20 50.24 10.41
C LEU A 343 -24.08 51.15 9.87
N GLY A 344 -23.39 50.74 8.80
CA GLY A 344 -22.38 51.56 8.12
C GLY A 344 -22.96 52.83 7.48
N LEU A 345 -24.12 52.72 6.81
CA LEU A 345 -24.78 53.85 6.17
C LEU A 345 -25.41 54.83 7.17
N SER A 346 -25.94 54.34 8.29
CA SER A 346 -26.46 55.19 9.37
C SER A 346 -25.35 55.91 10.13
N GLY A 347 -24.19 55.27 10.33
CA GLY A 347 -22.99 55.92 10.86
C GLY A 347 -22.47 57.06 9.98
N LEU A 348 -22.43 56.85 8.65
CA LEU A 348 -22.02 57.88 7.68
C LEU A 348 -23.03 59.06 7.60
N ALA A 349 -24.34 58.80 7.73
CA ALA A 349 -25.37 59.83 7.76
C ALA A 349 -25.29 60.70 9.03
N LEU A 350 -25.01 60.10 10.19
CA LEU A 350 -24.81 60.81 11.46
C LEU A 350 -23.50 61.62 11.47
N TRP A 351 -22.43 61.11 10.85
CA TRP A 351 -21.17 61.84 10.69
C TRP A 351 -21.32 63.07 9.78
N ARG A 352 -22.14 62.98 8.72
CA ARG A 352 -22.42 64.10 7.81
C ARG A 352 -23.25 65.22 8.47
N ARG A 353 -24.09 64.91 9.46
CA ARG A 353 -24.84 65.90 10.25
C ARG A 353 -23.96 66.68 11.23
N ARG A 354 -22.90 66.08 11.76
CA ARG A 354 -21.94 66.77 12.65
C ARG A 354 -21.05 67.81 11.95
N LYS A 355 -20.83 67.71 10.62
CA LYS A 355 -20.05 68.69 9.85
C LYS A 355 -20.85 69.91 9.34
N ARG A 356 -22.15 70.02 9.63
CA ARG A 356 -22.98 71.19 9.28
C ARG A 356 -23.30 72.11 10.46
N VAL A 357 -22.71 71.84 11.63
CA VAL A 357 -22.75 72.73 12.79
C VAL A 357 -21.31 73.11 13.11
N ASN A 358 -20.82 74.10 12.37
CA ASN A 358 -19.79 75.09 12.74
C ASN A 358 -19.68 76.09 11.59
#